data_AF-A0A537WMG1-F1
#
_entry.id   AF-A0A537WMG1-F1
#
_cell.length_a   1.000
_cell.length_b   1.000
_cell.length_c   1.000
_cell.angle_alpha   90.00
_cell.angle_beta   90.00
_cell.angle_gamma   90.00
#
_symmetry.space_group_name_H-M   'P 1'
#
loop_
_entity.id
_entity.type
_entity.pdbx_description
1 polymer ?
#
loop_
_entity_poly.entity_id
_entity_poly.type
_entity_poly.pdbx_seq_one_letter_code
_entity_poly.pdbx_strand_id
1 'polypeptide(L)'
;MTLAFGLLGSGEFEPWQAEVDRWLMERSANPGAPVLILPTAAAHEGDEMFDHWASKGLDHYRSAGIPAEVVPLKTREDAARPELVGRL
;
A
#
# COMPACT_ATOMS: atom_id res chain seq x y z
N MET A 1 -11.58 18.29 -7.44
CA MET A 1 -10.83 17.07 -7.83
C MET A 1 -11.68 15.88 -7.47
N THR A 2 -11.79 14.89 -8.36
CA THR A 2 -12.54 13.65 -8.09
C THR A 2 -11.55 12.60 -7.64
N LEU A 3 -11.78 12.02 -6.45
CA LEU A 3 -10.99 10.89 -5.97
C LEU A 3 -11.21 9.68 -6.87
N ALA A 4 -10.13 8.92 -7.11
CA ALA A 4 -10.17 7.70 -7.88
C ALA A 4 -10.01 6.48 -6.97
N PHE A 5 -10.70 5.39 -7.31
CA PHE A 5 -10.62 4.11 -6.61
C PHE A 5 -10.27 3.01 -7.62
N GLY A 6 -9.22 2.24 -7.34
CA GLY A 6 -8.84 1.05 -8.10
C GLY A 6 -9.40 -0.20 -7.45
N LEU A 7 -10.16 -1.00 -8.22
CA LEU A 7 -10.64 -2.31 -7.80
C LEU A 7 -9.97 -3.37 -8.68
N LEU A 8 -8.94 -4.03 -8.16
CA LEU A 8 -8.11 -4.97 -8.90
C LEU A 8 -8.50 -6.40 -8.52
N GLY A 9 -8.65 -7.27 -9.53
CA GLY A 9 -9.10 -8.66 -9.31
C GLY A 9 -8.02 -9.60 -8.79
N SER A 10 -6.76 -9.40 -9.20
CA SER A 10 -5.60 -10.21 -8.81
C SER A 10 -4.31 -9.60 -9.33
N GLY A 11 -3.15 -10.05 -8.82
CA GLY A 11 -1.85 -9.76 -9.41
C GLY A 11 -1.27 -8.45 -8.90
N GLU A 12 -1.46 -8.18 -7.62
CA GLU A 12 -0.93 -7.02 -6.95
C GLU A 12 0.60 -7.01 -6.98
N PHE A 13 1.16 -5.81 -7.17
CA PHE A 13 2.59 -5.54 -7.25
C PHE A 13 3.31 -6.23 -8.42
N GLU A 14 2.57 -6.70 -9.42
CA GLU A 14 3.13 -7.16 -10.68
C GLU A 14 3.39 -5.98 -11.63
N PRO A 15 4.32 -6.11 -12.61
CA PRO A 15 4.76 -4.99 -13.44
C PRO A 15 3.63 -4.21 -14.14
N TRP A 16 2.53 -4.89 -14.50
CA TRP A 16 1.38 -4.28 -15.15
C TRP A 16 0.67 -3.23 -14.28
N GLN A 17 0.70 -3.38 -12.95
CA GLN A 17 -0.02 -2.50 -12.03
C GLN A 17 0.57 -1.08 -12.00
N ALA A 18 1.86 -0.92 -12.35
CA ALA A 18 2.56 0.35 -12.21
C ALA A 18 1.92 1.49 -13.04
N GLU A 19 1.26 1.18 -14.16
CA GLU A 19 0.52 2.18 -14.95
C GLU A 19 -0.77 2.62 -14.23
N VAL A 20 -1.49 1.68 -13.63
CA VAL A 20 -2.69 1.95 -12.83
C VAL A 20 -2.35 2.77 -11.60
N ASP A 21 -1.27 2.41 -10.89
CA ASP A 21 -0.81 3.13 -9.71
C ASP A 21 -0.48 4.60 -10.01
N ARG A 22 0.26 4.87 -11.10
CA ARG A 22 0.57 6.24 -11.52
C ARG A 22 -0.70 7.05 -11.81
N TRP A 23 -1.63 6.45 -12.54
CA TRP A 23 -2.90 7.09 -12.88
C TRP A 23 -3.73 7.41 -11.63
N LEU A 24 -3.77 6.51 -10.66
CA LEU A 24 -4.43 6.72 -9.36
C LEU A 24 -3.73 7.82 -8.56
N MET A 25 -2.40 7.86 -8.56
CA MET A 25 -1.64 8.81 -7.77
C MET A 25 -1.80 10.26 -8.22
N GLU A 26 -1.87 10.50 -9.52
CA GLU A 26 -2.23 11.81 -10.10
C GLU A 26 -3.61 12.32 -9.64
N ARG A 27 -4.48 11.41 -9.18
CA ARG A 27 -5.87 11.69 -8.77
C ARG A 27 -6.09 11.49 -7.27
N SER A 28 -5.02 11.27 -6.52
CA SER A 28 -5.08 11.17 -5.07
C SER A 28 -5.36 12.53 -4.43
N ALA A 29 -5.87 12.51 -3.19
CA ALA A 29 -6.08 13.73 -2.42
C ALA A 29 -4.77 14.46 -2.10
N ASN A 30 -3.64 13.76 -2.13
CA ASN A 30 -2.33 14.28 -1.77
C ASN A 30 -1.28 13.88 -2.82
N PRO A 31 -1.27 14.52 -4.00
CA PRO A 31 -0.32 14.19 -5.07
C PRO A 31 1.13 14.29 -4.59
N GLY A 32 1.90 13.21 -4.79
CA GLY A 32 3.31 13.13 -4.40
C GLY A 32 3.56 12.63 -2.97
N ALA A 33 2.52 12.38 -2.17
CA ALA A 33 2.65 11.63 -0.93
C ALA A 33 3.06 10.17 -1.21
N PRO A 34 3.75 9.49 -0.28
CA PRO A 34 4.11 8.09 -0.45
C PRO A 34 2.87 7.18 -0.48
N VAL A 35 2.96 6.08 -1.23
CA VAL A 35 1.97 5.01 -1.17
C VAL A 35 2.07 4.29 0.17
N LEU A 36 0.93 4.08 0.81
CA LEU A 36 0.83 3.29 2.03
C LEU A 36 0.45 1.85 1.68
N ILE A 37 1.33 0.91 1.99
CA ILE A 37 1.12 -0.53 1.79
C ILE A 37 0.57 -1.12 3.09
N LEU A 38 -0.61 -1.73 3.04
CA LEU A 38 -1.28 -2.36 4.18
C LEU A 38 -1.40 -3.88 3.92
N PRO A 39 -0.42 -4.71 4.33
CA PRO A 39 -0.47 -6.16 4.14
C PRO A 39 -1.33 -6.86 5.20
N THR A 40 -2.23 -6.13 5.85
CA THR A 40 -3.08 -6.60 6.96
C THR A 40 -3.88 -7.85 6.59
N ALA A 41 -4.29 -8.00 5.33
CA ALA A 41 -4.98 -9.18 4.84
C ALA A 41 -4.15 -10.47 5.00
N ALA A 42 -2.83 -10.40 4.81
CA ALA A 42 -1.91 -11.53 4.96
C ALA A 42 -1.40 -11.72 6.39
N ALA A 43 -1.72 -10.81 7.32
CA ALA A 43 -1.18 -10.85 8.69
C ALA A 43 -1.55 -12.15 9.45
N HIS A 44 -2.74 -12.70 9.18
CA HIS A 44 -3.20 -13.94 9.80
C HIS A 44 -2.43 -15.19 9.33
N GLU A 45 -1.69 -15.09 8.22
CA GLU A 45 -0.85 -16.15 7.67
C GLU A 45 0.54 -16.19 8.33
N GLY A 46 0.85 -15.21 9.18
CA GLY A 46 2.10 -15.11 9.94
C GLY A 46 3.02 -13.99 9.48
N ASP A 47 4.04 -13.72 10.31
CA ASP A 47 4.98 -12.61 10.09
C ASP A 47 5.76 -12.76 8.78
N GLU A 48 6.13 -13.98 8.41
CA GLU A 48 6.84 -14.25 7.16
C GLU A 48 6.02 -13.82 5.93
N MET A 49 4.72 -14.14 5.90
CA MET A 49 3.86 -13.75 4.78
C MET A 49 3.53 -12.26 4.78
N PHE A 50 3.35 -11.67 5.96
CA PHE A 50 3.21 -10.23 6.07
C PHE A 50 4.44 -9.49 5.49
N ASP A 51 5.64 -9.92 5.89
CA ASP A 51 6.90 -9.32 5.47
C ASP A 51 7.20 -9.59 3.99
N HIS A 52 6.80 -10.75 3.47
CA HIS A 52 6.85 -11.06 2.04
C HIS A 52 6.07 -10.03 1.22
N TRP A 53 4.79 -9.79 1.56
CA TRP A 53 3.94 -8.83 0.85
C TRP A 53 4.41 -7.39 1.03
N ALA A 54 4.86 -7.03 2.23
CA ALA A 54 5.48 -5.74 2.50
C ALA A 54 6.67 -5.50 1.57
N SER A 55 7.56 -6.48 1.45
CA SER A 55 8.77 -6.40 0.60
C SER A 55 8.41 -6.32 -0.88
N LYS A 56 7.47 -7.17 -1.33
CA LYS A 56 7.01 -7.18 -2.73
C LYS A 56 6.42 -5.82 -3.13
N GLY A 57 5.59 -5.22 -2.28
CA GLY A 57 5.02 -3.89 -2.52
C GLY A 57 6.09 -2.80 -2.58
N LEU A 58 7.04 -2.79 -1.64
CA LEU A 58 8.15 -1.84 -1.63
C LEU A 58 9.01 -1.94 -2.91
N ASP A 59 9.32 -3.17 -3.33
CA ASP A 59 10.11 -3.43 -4.53
C ASP A 59 9.39 -2.95 -5.80
N HIS A 60 8.09 -3.23 -5.90
CA HIS A 60 7.25 -2.75 -7.00
C HIS A 60 7.26 -1.22 -7.10
N TYR A 61 6.90 -0.51 -6.04
CA TYR A 61 6.85 0.96 -6.07
C TYR A 61 8.24 1.59 -6.27
N ARG A 62 9.29 1.00 -5.68
CA ARG A 62 10.69 1.42 -5.94
C ARG A 62 11.03 1.28 -7.43
N SER A 63 10.67 0.17 -8.06
CA SER A 63 10.90 -0.04 -9.51
C SER A 63 10.10 0.94 -10.37
N ALA A 64 8.94 1.38 -9.89
CA ALA A 64 8.08 2.36 -10.54
C ALA A 64 8.51 3.83 -10.34
N GLY A 65 9.50 4.09 -9.46
CA GLY A 65 9.93 5.44 -9.07
C GLY A 65 8.95 6.16 -8.14
N ILE A 66 8.12 5.42 -7.41
CA ILE A 66 7.08 5.95 -6.53
C ILE A 66 7.51 5.73 -5.08
N PRO A 67 7.55 6.78 -4.22
CA PRO A 67 7.80 6.60 -2.80
C PRO A 67 6.70 5.74 -2.16
N ALA A 68 7.08 4.78 -1.32
CA ALA A 68 6.14 3.92 -0.61
C ALA A 68 6.66 3.54 0.77
N GLU A 69 5.73 3.26 1.67
CA GLU A 69 6.01 2.80 3.02
C GLU A 69 5.01 1.73 3.47
N VAL A 70 5.46 0.84 4.35
CA VAL A 70 4.64 -0.22 4.92
C VAL A 70 4.02 0.29 6.21
N VAL A 71 2.71 0.11 6.33
CA VAL A 71 1.99 0.38 7.58
C VAL A 71 2.00 -0.90 8.41
N PRO A 72 2.56 -0.90 9.64
CA PRO A 72 2.68 -2.10 10.47
C PRO A 72 1.35 -2.47 11.13
N LEU A 73 0.28 -2.63 10.35
CA LEU A 73 -1.08 -2.89 10.79
C LEU A 73 -1.41 -4.38 10.62
N LYS A 74 -1.31 -5.17 11.70
CA LYS A 74 -1.57 -6.63 11.67
C LYS A 74 -2.87 -7.01 12.36
N THR A 75 -3.18 -6.32 13.45
CA THR A 75 -4.29 -6.64 14.35
C THR A 75 -5.32 -5.50 14.42
N ARG A 76 -6.44 -5.76 15.11
CA ARG A 76 -7.44 -4.73 15.38
C ARG A 76 -6.88 -3.66 16.32
N GLU A 77 -6.10 -4.06 17.31
CA GLU A 77 -5.47 -3.20 18.30
C GLU A 77 -4.49 -2.23 17.62
N ASP A 78 -3.76 -2.71 16.61
CA ASP A 78 -2.88 -1.87 15.80
C ASP A 78 -3.62 -0.71 15.13
N ALA A 79 -4.88 -0.90 14.72
CA ALA A 79 -5.69 0.13 14.06
C ALA A 79 -6.09 1.28 14.99
N ALA A 80 -5.99 1.08 16.31
CA ALA A 80 -6.31 2.09 17.32
C ALA A 80 -5.07 2.86 17.79
N ARG A 81 -3.88 2.53 17.30
CA ARG A 81 -2.63 3.18 17.69
C ARG A 81 -2.60 4.64 17.20
N PRO A 82 -2.51 5.63 18.11
CA PRO A 82 -2.58 7.05 17.74
C PRO A 82 -1.55 7.47 16.69
N GLU A 83 -0.35 6.89 16.72
CA GLU A 83 0.72 7.14 15.78
C GLU A 83 0.42 6.66 14.35
N LEU A 84 -0.43 5.66 14.17
CA LEU A 84 -0.88 5.22 12.84
C LEU A 84 -2.07 6.05 12.37
N VAL A 85 -3.03 6.32 13.25
CA VAL A 85 -4.22 7.13 12.92
C VAL A 85 -3.82 8.55 12.51
N GLY A 86 -2.84 9.16 13.18
CA GLY A 86 -2.38 10.51 12.84
C GLY A 86 -1.64 10.62 11.50
N ARG A 87 -1.33 9.50 10.83
CA ARG A 87 -0.63 9.47 9.53
C ARG A 87 -1.57 9.32 8.32
N LEU A 88 -2.83 8.94 8.55
CA LEU A 88 -3.84 8.65 7.53
C LEU A 88 -4.83 9.81 7.38
#